data_AF-A0A4Y2H1M8-F1
#
_entry.id   AF-A0A4Y2H1M8-F1
#
_cell.length_a   1.000
_cell.length_b   1.000
_cell.length_c   1.000
_cell.angle_alpha   90.00
_cell.angle_beta   90.00
_cell.angle_gamma   90.00
#
_symmetry.space_group_name_H-M   'P 1'
#
loop_
_entity.id
_entity.type
_entity.pdbx_description
1 polymer ?
#
loop_
_entity_poly.entity_id
_entity_poly.type
_entity_poly.pdbx_seq_one_letter_code
_entity_poly.pdbx_strand_id
1 'polypeptide(L)'
;MWLLSEFSMSDKSHTVIRLAVHLPEQQAIFLKEGQENEAVERASMKDITLTAWFKLNLINEEAHEYIIHNTWEYADIPQYYVFGKPSTKWQKRQRGGQQVIGRMPVVSVQDSERFYLRMLLLRKTGVISFNDLKTIDGTLCETFQEACKVLGLLDGDQHWHDTLLEAARMQMPSYLRILFAIICGFGEVENIPDL
;
A
#
# COMPACT_ATOMS: atom_id res chain seq x y z
N MET A 1 26.30 29.13 8.32
CA MET A 1 26.88 29.28 6.97
C MET A 1 26.68 27.98 6.19
N TRP A 2 25.51 27.78 5.57
CA TRP A 2 25.26 26.67 4.65
C TRP A 2 24.53 27.19 3.40
N LEU A 3 23.54 28.08 3.60
CA LEU A 3 22.89 28.86 2.54
C LEU A 3 23.81 29.85 1.80
N LEU A 4 24.88 30.32 2.45
CA LEU A 4 25.81 31.31 1.88
C LEU A 4 26.85 30.70 0.93
N SER A 5 26.93 29.37 0.85
CA SER A 5 27.97 28.67 0.10
C SER A 5 27.41 27.80 -1.02
N GLU A 6 26.12 27.94 -1.36
CA GLU A 6 25.44 27.20 -2.45
C GLU A 6 25.68 25.68 -2.43
N PHE A 7 25.92 25.09 -1.26
CA PHE A 7 25.99 23.63 -1.16
C PHE A 7 24.61 23.04 -1.48
N SER A 8 24.57 21.97 -2.30
CA SER A 8 23.35 21.20 -2.57
C SER A 8 22.72 20.81 -1.23
N MET A 9 21.58 21.42 -0.88
CA MET A 9 20.96 21.26 0.44
C MET A 9 20.25 19.91 0.60
N SER A 10 20.10 19.14 -0.48
CA SER A 10 19.56 17.79 -0.45
C SER A 10 19.72 17.20 -1.85
N ASP A 11 20.73 16.36 -2.06
CA ASP A 11 20.71 15.41 -3.16
C ASP A 11 19.62 14.38 -2.84
N LYS A 12 18.38 14.66 -3.25
CA LYS A 12 17.30 13.68 -3.23
C LYS A 12 17.63 12.62 -4.27
N SER A 13 18.32 11.57 -3.83
CA SER A 13 18.71 10.44 -4.68
C SER A 13 17.50 9.71 -5.26
N HIS A 14 16.31 9.82 -4.64
CA HIS A 14 15.10 9.11 -5.06
C HIS A 14 13.84 9.99 -5.02
N THR A 15 12.96 9.78 -5.98
CA THR A 15 11.58 10.30 -6.00
C THR A 15 10.68 9.34 -5.23
N VAL A 16 9.95 9.86 -4.24
CA VAL A 16 8.99 9.08 -3.44
C VAL A 16 7.58 9.30 -3.97
N ILE A 17 6.90 8.23 -4.37
CA ILE A 17 5.51 8.24 -4.82
C ILE A 17 4.62 7.65 -3.72
N ARG A 18 3.66 8.43 -3.23
CA ARG A 18 2.69 7.95 -2.23
C ARG A 18 1.60 7.13 -2.91
N LEU A 19 1.41 5.91 -2.42
CA LEU A 19 0.40 4.98 -2.88
C LEU A 19 -0.80 5.00 -1.94
N ALA A 20 -2.00 4.99 -2.49
CA ALA A 20 -3.24 4.87 -1.73
C ALA A 20 -3.42 3.44 -1.19
N VAL A 21 -3.88 3.34 0.06
CA VAL A 21 -4.28 2.10 0.71
C VAL A 21 -5.60 2.41 1.36
N HIS A 22 -6.69 1.73 0.99
CA HIS A 22 -8.03 1.95 1.53
C HIS A 22 -8.89 0.70 1.36
N LEU A 23 -9.92 0.56 2.18
CA LEU A 23 -10.93 -0.47 2.03
C LEU A 23 -11.87 -0.17 0.85
N PRO A 24 -12.64 -1.16 0.37
CA PRO A 24 -13.72 -0.91 -0.60
C PRO A 24 -14.59 0.26 -0.15
N GLU A 25 -14.91 1.17 -1.08
CA GLU A 25 -15.76 2.36 -0.85
C GLU A 25 -15.24 3.40 0.16
N GLN A 26 -14.12 3.15 0.84
CA GLN A 26 -13.50 4.08 1.79
C GLN A 26 -12.39 4.95 1.16
N GLN A 27 -12.56 5.31 -0.10
CA GLN A 27 -11.61 6.18 -0.80
C GLN A 27 -11.67 7.59 -0.22
N ALA A 28 -10.50 8.20 0.03
CA ALA A 28 -10.44 9.57 0.51
C ALA A 28 -10.91 10.56 -0.56
N ILE A 29 -11.91 11.38 -0.23
CA ILE A 29 -12.49 12.40 -1.11
C ILE A 29 -12.19 13.78 -0.52
N PHE A 30 -11.67 14.69 -1.35
CA PHE A 30 -11.48 16.09 -0.94
C PHE A 30 -12.77 16.86 -1.22
N LEU A 31 -13.44 17.27 -0.15
CA LEU A 31 -14.61 18.14 -0.20
C LEU A 31 -14.16 19.59 -0.20
N LYS A 32 -14.76 20.39 -1.08
CA LYS A 32 -14.78 21.84 -0.97
C LYS A 32 -16.19 22.25 -0.58
N GLU A 33 -16.31 23.20 0.33
CA GLU A 33 -17.59 23.72 0.80
C GLU A 33 -18.45 24.16 -0.42
N GLY A 34 -19.66 23.61 -0.52
CA GLY A 34 -20.58 23.83 -1.65
C GLY A 34 -20.36 22.95 -2.90
N GLN A 35 -19.35 22.06 -2.93
CA GLN A 35 -19.07 21.15 -4.05
C GLN A 35 -19.09 19.66 -3.64
N GLU A 36 -19.89 19.31 -2.64
CA GLU A 36 -19.91 17.99 -2.04
C GLU A 36 -20.37 16.91 -3.03
N ASN A 37 -21.49 17.14 -3.73
CA ASN A 37 -22.01 16.21 -4.74
C ASN A 37 -21.03 16.01 -5.91
N GLU A 38 -20.42 17.09 -6.40
CA GLU A 38 -19.40 16.98 -7.46
C GLU A 38 -18.16 16.21 -7.00
N ALA A 39 -17.78 16.32 -5.72
CA ALA A 39 -16.63 15.61 -5.18
C ALA A 39 -16.89 14.10 -5.11
N VAL A 40 -18.12 13.70 -4.73
CA VAL A 40 -18.56 12.31 -4.76
C VAL A 40 -18.58 11.76 -6.19
N GLU A 41 -19.17 12.49 -7.15
CA GLU A 41 -19.17 12.08 -8.55
C GLU A 41 -17.74 11.94 -9.12
N ARG A 42 -16.86 12.91 -8.82
CA ARG A 42 -15.45 12.84 -9.21
C ARG A 42 -14.74 11.62 -8.61
N ALA A 43 -15.04 11.26 -7.36
CA ALA A 43 -14.45 10.09 -6.72
C ALA A 43 -14.93 8.79 -7.35
N SER A 44 -16.21 8.72 -7.74
CA SER A 44 -16.77 7.56 -8.45
C SER A 44 -16.18 7.38 -9.85
N MET A 45 -15.81 8.47 -10.53
CA MET A 45 -15.26 8.41 -11.89
C MET A 45 -13.74 8.22 -11.93
N LYS A 46 -13.02 8.67 -10.91
CA LYS A 46 -11.55 8.70 -10.93
C LYS A 46 -10.97 7.54 -10.15
N ASP A 47 -10.20 6.73 -10.87
CA ASP A 47 -9.33 5.75 -10.23
C ASP A 47 -8.24 6.45 -9.43
N ILE A 48 -7.91 5.85 -8.30
CA ILE A 48 -6.71 6.18 -7.53
C ILE A 48 -5.64 5.12 -7.79
N THR A 49 -4.44 5.33 -7.24
CA THR A 49 -3.29 4.47 -7.51
C THR A 49 -3.58 2.98 -7.28
N LEU A 50 -4.43 2.63 -6.30
CA LEU A 50 -4.78 1.24 -5.97
C LEU A 50 -5.77 0.65 -6.97
N THR A 51 -6.90 1.31 -7.22
CA THR A 51 -7.89 0.80 -8.19
C THR A 51 -7.35 0.82 -9.62
N ALA A 52 -6.49 1.78 -9.96
CA ALA A 52 -5.78 1.80 -11.23
C ALA A 52 -4.76 0.65 -11.34
N TRP A 53 -4.18 0.19 -10.23
CA TRP A 53 -3.28 -0.97 -10.23
C TRP A 53 -4.05 -2.27 -10.48
N PHE A 54 -5.22 -2.43 -9.87
CA PHE A 54 -6.15 -3.52 -10.20
C PHE A 54 -6.49 -3.55 -11.69
N LYS A 55 -6.84 -2.39 -12.27
CA LYS A 55 -7.10 -2.27 -13.72
C LYS A 55 -5.86 -2.52 -14.57
N LEU A 56 -4.68 -2.14 -14.10
CA LEU A 56 -3.41 -2.43 -14.78
C LEU A 56 -3.18 -3.95 -14.86
N ASN A 57 -3.46 -4.67 -13.77
CA ASN A 57 -3.29 -6.12 -13.71
C ASN A 57 -4.40 -6.88 -14.47
N LEU A 58 -5.57 -6.27 -14.66
CA LEU A 58 -6.67 -6.85 -15.45
C LEU A 58 -6.33 -6.95 -16.94
N ILE A 59 -5.46 -6.07 -17.45
CA ILE A 59 -5.14 -5.97 -18.87
C ILE A 59 -3.94 -6.87 -19.17
N ASN A 60 -4.18 -8.12 -19.62
CA ASN A 60 -3.29 -8.83 -20.58
C ASN A 60 -3.77 -10.22 -21.08
N GLU A 61 -5.07 -10.52 -21.13
CA GLU A 61 -5.50 -11.78 -21.80
C GLU A 61 -5.34 -11.74 -23.33
N GLU A 62 -5.51 -10.59 -24.00
CA GLU A 62 -5.45 -10.52 -25.47
C GLU A 62 -4.03 -10.30 -26.05
N ALA A 63 -3.13 -9.67 -25.29
CA ALA A 63 -1.84 -9.21 -25.80
C ALA A 63 -0.72 -10.28 -25.78
N HIS A 64 -0.95 -11.46 -25.20
CA HIS A 64 0.09 -12.49 -25.00
C HIS A 64 1.40 -11.96 -24.35
N GLU A 65 1.39 -10.78 -23.72
CA GLU A 65 2.50 -10.22 -22.94
C GLU A 65 2.30 -10.59 -21.45
N TYR A 66 2.00 -11.87 -21.19
CA TYR A 66 1.52 -12.36 -19.89
C TYR A 66 2.62 -12.49 -18.81
N ILE A 67 3.85 -12.00 -19.03
CA ILE A 67 5.00 -12.52 -18.26
C ILE A 67 5.65 -11.51 -17.30
N ILE A 68 5.22 -10.24 -17.23
CA ILE A 68 5.93 -9.26 -16.36
C ILE A 68 5.05 -8.57 -15.30
N HIS A 69 3.73 -8.48 -15.47
CA HIS A 69 2.86 -7.70 -14.55
C HIS A 69 2.42 -8.43 -13.28
N ASN A 70 2.52 -9.76 -13.26
CA ASN A 70 2.26 -10.58 -12.07
C ASN A 70 3.50 -10.73 -11.16
N THR A 71 4.59 -10.03 -11.46
CA THR A 71 5.85 -10.16 -10.73
C THR A 71 6.03 -9.06 -9.69
N TRP A 72 5.36 -7.93 -9.84
CA TRP A 72 5.58 -6.76 -8.99
C TRP A 72 4.50 -6.59 -7.94
N GLU A 73 4.96 -6.35 -6.72
CA GLU A 73 4.11 -5.93 -5.61
C GLU A 73 3.61 -4.51 -5.85
N TYR A 74 2.54 -4.12 -5.14
CA TYR A 74 1.97 -2.79 -5.30
C TYR A 74 3.00 -1.67 -5.00
N ALA A 75 3.90 -1.90 -4.05
CA ALA A 75 4.97 -0.96 -3.67
C ALA A 75 5.97 -0.69 -4.80
N ASP A 76 6.18 -1.65 -5.71
CA ASP A 76 7.19 -1.57 -6.77
C ASP A 76 6.66 -0.89 -8.03
N ILE A 77 5.33 -0.81 -8.21
CA ILE A 77 4.70 -0.26 -9.41
C ILE A 77 5.27 1.11 -9.81
N PRO A 78 5.51 2.07 -8.90
CA PRO A 78 6.09 3.37 -9.27
C PRO A 78 7.49 3.32 -9.91
N GLN A 79 8.26 2.26 -9.68
CA GLN A 79 9.56 2.05 -10.32
C GLN A 79 9.39 1.81 -11.83
N TYR A 80 8.33 1.12 -12.23
CA TYR A 80 8.09 0.70 -13.62
C TYR A 80 7.01 1.52 -14.32
N TYR A 81 6.13 2.18 -13.56
CA TYR A 81 4.99 2.93 -14.08
C TYR A 81 4.92 4.34 -13.49
N VAL A 82 4.32 5.24 -14.27
CA VAL A 82 3.98 6.60 -13.86
C VAL A 82 2.47 6.71 -13.79
N PHE A 83 1.95 7.23 -12.67
CA PHE A 83 0.52 7.47 -12.53
C PHE A 83 0.14 8.78 -13.22
N GLY A 84 -0.62 8.69 -14.31
CA GLY A 84 -1.16 9.84 -15.01
C GLY A 84 -2.35 10.43 -14.25
N LYS A 85 -2.15 11.55 -13.54
CA LYS A 85 -3.24 12.21 -12.79
C LYS A 85 -4.48 12.58 -13.64
N PRO A 86 -4.34 13.05 -14.89
CA PRO A 86 -5.50 13.37 -15.74
C PRO A 86 -6.21 12.12 -16.25
N SER A 87 -5.47 11.08 -16.59
CA SER A 87 -5.99 9.83 -17.17
C SER A 87 -6.37 8.79 -16.12
N THR A 88 -5.99 9.02 -14.86
CA THR A 88 -6.14 8.12 -13.69
C THR A 88 -5.66 6.69 -13.97
N LYS A 89 -4.58 6.56 -14.75
CA LYS A 89 -4.04 5.27 -15.21
C LYS A 89 -2.54 5.20 -15.00
N TRP A 90 -2.06 3.98 -14.76
CA TRP A 90 -0.63 3.68 -14.79
C TRP A 90 -0.15 3.55 -16.24
N GLN A 91 0.97 4.21 -16.55
CA GLN A 91 1.60 4.16 -17.87
C GLN A 91 3.05 3.73 -17.73
N LYS A 92 3.52 2.88 -18.65
CA LYS A 92 4.90 2.35 -18.62
C LYS A 92 5.90 3.50 -18.61
N ARG A 93 6.79 3.49 -17.61
CA ARG A 93 7.82 4.50 -17.43
C ARG A 93 8.88 4.35 -18.51
N GLN A 94 9.27 5.46 -19.12
CA GLN A 94 10.30 5.47 -20.16
C GLN A 94 11.72 5.66 -19.61
N ARG A 95 11.89 6.39 -18.49
CA ARG A 95 13.20 6.71 -17.90
C ARG A 95 13.13 6.89 -16.38
N GLY A 96 14.27 6.68 -15.70
CA GLY A 96 14.48 7.07 -14.30
C GLY A 96 13.80 6.18 -13.26
N GLY A 97 13.49 4.92 -13.58
CA GLY A 97 12.80 4.01 -12.65
C GLY A 97 13.62 3.65 -11.42
N GLN A 98 14.93 3.42 -11.58
CA GLN A 98 15.86 2.99 -10.52
C GLN A 98 15.92 3.95 -9.32
N GLN A 99 15.48 5.19 -9.48
CA GLN A 99 15.47 6.22 -8.44
C GLN A 99 14.04 6.52 -7.96
N VAL A 100 13.09 5.59 -8.08
CA VAL A 100 11.70 5.80 -7.64
C VAL A 100 11.31 4.76 -6.62
N ILE A 101 10.73 5.22 -5.51
CA ILE A 101 10.24 4.37 -4.43
C ILE A 101 8.75 4.61 -4.28
N GLY A 102 7.95 3.56 -4.44
CA GLY A 102 6.56 3.56 -4.03
C GLY A 102 6.46 3.41 -2.52
N ARG A 103 5.66 4.26 -1.88
CA ARG A 103 5.45 4.23 -0.43
C ARG A 103 3.98 4.14 -0.11
N MET A 104 3.59 3.04 0.51
CA MET A 104 2.29 2.92 1.17
C MET A 104 2.31 3.66 2.51
N PRO A 105 1.22 4.35 2.88
CA PRO A 105 1.10 4.97 4.19
C PRO A 105 1.23 3.92 5.29
N VAL A 106 1.78 4.33 6.42
CA VAL A 106 1.67 3.54 7.66
C VAL A 106 0.20 3.53 8.05
N VAL A 107 -0.36 2.34 8.25
CA VAL A 107 -1.74 2.15 8.71
C VAL A 107 -1.68 1.74 10.18
N SER A 108 -2.51 2.37 11.02
CA SER A 108 -2.61 2.02 12.43
C SER A 108 -3.21 0.63 12.58
N VAL A 109 -2.71 -0.16 13.52
CA VAL A 109 -3.28 -1.48 13.84
C VAL A 109 -4.71 -1.39 14.42
N GLN A 110 -5.12 -0.20 14.89
CA GLN A 110 -6.50 0.08 15.28
C GLN A 110 -7.47 0.14 14.09
N ASP A 111 -6.96 0.38 12.87
CA ASP A 111 -7.68 0.27 11.61
C ASP A 111 -7.38 -1.13 11.03
N SER A 112 -7.89 -2.15 11.73
CA SER A 112 -7.46 -3.56 11.60
C SER A 112 -7.54 -4.07 10.16
N GLU A 113 -8.70 -4.00 9.52
CA GLU A 113 -8.87 -4.51 8.16
C GLU A 113 -8.01 -3.78 7.13
N ARG A 114 -7.80 -2.47 7.28
CA ARG A 114 -6.92 -1.72 6.39
C ARG A 114 -5.45 -2.05 6.63
N PHE A 115 -5.07 -2.37 7.87
CA PHE A 115 -3.74 -2.83 8.23
C PHE A 115 -3.44 -4.18 7.55
N TYR A 116 -4.36 -5.15 7.62
CA TYR A 116 -4.22 -6.44 6.94
C TYR A 116 -4.26 -6.30 5.41
N LEU A 117 -5.12 -5.42 4.87
CA LEU A 117 -5.11 -5.08 3.45
C LEU A 117 -3.73 -4.58 3.00
N ARG A 118 -3.12 -3.68 3.78
CA ARG A 118 -1.76 -3.18 3.50
C ARG A 118 -0.73 -4.31 3.48
N MET A 119 -0.82 -5.25 4.43
CA MET A 119 0.08 -6.41 4.46
C MET A 119 -0.06 -7.27 3.20
N LEU A 120 -1.29 -7.52 2.73
CA LEU A 120 -1.51 -8.28 1.51
C LEU A 120 -0.96 -7.54 0.28
N LEU A 121 -1.12 -6.23 0.20
CA LEU A 121 -0.55 -5.42 -0.90
C LEU A 121 0.99 -5.41 -0.94
N LEU A 122 1.64 -5.67 0.19
CA LEU A 122 3.09 -5.83 0.29
C LEU A 122 3.60 -7.22 -0.11
N ARG A 123 2.71 -8.19 -0.36
CA ARG A 123 3.12 -9.59 -0.58
C ARG A 123 2.51 -10.20 -1.83
N LYS A 124 1.30 -9.79 -2.19
CA LYS A 124 0.57 -10.32 -3.34
C LYS A 124 0.83 -9.49 -4.59
N THR A 125 1.04 -10.19 -5.69
CA THR A 125 1.27 -9.64 -7.02
C THR A 125 0.13 -10.04 -7.96
N GLY A 126 -0.02 -9.36 -9.09
CA GLY A 126 -1.03 -9.72 -10.12
C GLY A 126 -2.49 -9.56 -9.68
N VAL A 127 -2.75 -8.90 -8.55
CA VAL A 127 -4.10 -8.79 -7.98
C VAL A 127 -4.98 -7.87 -8.82
N ILE A 128 -6.18 -8.32 -9.19
CA ILE A 128 -7.10 -7.56 -10.06
C ILE A 128 -8.30 -6.94 -9.33
N SER A 129 -8.50 -7.26 -8.04
CA SER A 129 -9.58 -6.69 -7.23
C SER A 129 -9.35 -6.88 -5.74
N PHE A 130 -10.16 -6.23 -4.90
CA PHE A 130 -10.17 -6.47 -3.45
C PHE A 130 -10.54 -7.91 -3.09
N ASN A 131 -11.47 -8.53 -3.83
CA ASN A 131 -11.84 -9.92 -3.59
C ASN A 131 -10.69 -10.86 -3.95
N ASP A 132 -10.01 -10.60 -5.06
CA ASP A 132 -8.82 -11.35 -5.47
C ASP A 132 -7.66 -11.23 -4.45
N LEU A 133 -7.55 -10.06 -3.80
CA LEU A 133 -6.62 -9.89 -2.67
C LEU A 133 -6.94 -10.86 -1.51
N LYS A 134 -8.24 -11.06 -1.22
CA LYS A 134 -8.74 -11.99 -0.19
C LYS A 134 -8.80 -13.46 -0.64
N THR A 135 -8.63 -13.74 -1.93
CA THR A 135 -8.63 -15.12 -2.44
C THR A 135 -7.27 -15.76 -2.20
N ILE A 136 -7.21 -16.84 -1.42
CA ILE A 136 -6.01 -17.64 -1.18
C ILE A 136 -6.30 -19.06 -1.69
N ASP A 137 -5.43 -19.58 -2.57
CA ASP A 137 -5.58 -20.91 -3.19
C ASP A 137 -6.98 -21.20 -3.77
N GLY A 138 -7.59 -20.18 -4.39
CA GLY A 138 -8.92 -20.28 -5.01
C GLY A 138 -10.11 -20.16 -4.04
N THR A 139 -9.86 -20.02 -2.74
CA THR A 139 -10.90 -19.81 -1.72
C THR A 139 -10.96 -18.34 -1.32
N LEU A 140 -12.15 -17.73 -1.42
CA LEU A 140 -12.36 -16.33 -1.03
C LEU A 140 -12.58 -16.23 0.48
N CYS A 141 -11.70 -15.52 1.18
CA CYS A 141 -11.87 -15.19 2.60
C CYS A 141 -12.90 -14.06 2.81
N GLU A 142 -13.52 -14.05 3.99
CA GLU A 142 -14.50 -13.01 4.36
C GLU A 142 -13.79 -11.68 4.63
N THR A 143 -12.66 -11.72 5.33
CA THR A 143 -11.90 -10.55 5.78
C THR A 143 -10.46 -10.54 5.25
N PHE A 144 -9.81 -9.38 5.26
CA PHE A 144 -8.39 -9.29 4.94
C PHE A 144 -7.53 -9.92 6.04
N GLN A 145 -7.97 -9.86 7.31
CA GLN A 145 -7.32 -10.57 8.41
C GLN A 145 -7.27 -12.08 8.16
N GLU A 146 -8.41 -12.68 7.80
CA GLU A 146 -8.50 -14.11 7.51
C GLU A 146 -7.59 -14.50 6.33
N ALA A 147 -7.57 -13.70 5.26
CA ALA A 147 -6.65 -13.92 4.15
C ALA A 147 -5.17 -13.87 4.56
N CYS A 148 -4.79 -12.94 5.44
CA CYS A 148 -3.44 -12.90 6.03
C CYS A 148 -3.14 -14.15 6.86
N LYS A 149 -4.11 -14.63 7.64
CA LYS A 149 -3.97 -15.83 8.47
C LYS A 149 -3.78 -17.08 7.62
N VAL A 150 -4.64 -17.31 6.63
CA VAL A 150 -4.53 -18.47 5.72
C VAL A 150 -3.21 -18.45 4.95
N LEU A 151 -2.71 -17.26 4.61
CA LEU A 151 -1.41 -17.07 3.94
C LEU A 151 -0.20 -17.23 4.90
N GLY A 152 -0.43 -17.44 6.21
CA GLY A 152 0.63 -17.58 7.22
C GLY A 152 1.38 -16.27 7.52
N LEU A 153 0.79 -15.12 7.18
CA LEU A 153 1.42 -13.81 7.46
C LEU A 153 1.26 -13.37 8.93
N LEU A 154 0.38 -14.02 9.68
CA LEU A 154 0.11 -13.73 11.09
C LEU A 154 0.77 -14.73 12.04
N ASP A 155 1.48 -15.73 11.50
CA ASP A 155 2.07 -16.79 12.31
C ASP A 155 3.22 -16.22 13.15
N GLY A 156 3.01 -16.14 14.47
CA GLY A 156 3.97 -15.60 15.43
C GLY A 156 4.23 -14.09 15.30
N ASP A 157 5.29 -13.60 15.97
CA ASP A 157 5.50 -12.16 16.18
C ASP A 157 6.22 -11.43 15.02
N GLN A 158 6.52 -12.13 13.93
CA GLN A 158 7.37 -11.58 12.85
C GLN A 158 6.73 -10.37 12.19
N HIS A 159 5.41 -10.37 11.99
CA HIS A 159 4.71 -9.25 11.36
C HIS A 159 4.73 -8.00 12.24
N TRP A 160 4.71 -8.15 13.57
CA TRP A 160 4.91 -7.05 14.51
C TRP A 160 6.33 -6.50 14.43
N HIS A 161 7.32 -7.40 14.31
CA HIS A 161 8.71 -7.01 14.14
C HIS A 161 8.94 -6.20 12.85
N ASP A 162 8.43 -6.70 11.71
CA ASP A 162 8.52 -6.04 10.42
C ASP A 162 7.85 -4.65 10.45
N THR A 163 6.68 -4.55 11.09
CA THR A 163 5.95 -3.29 11.27
C THR A 163 6.75 -2.27 12.07
N LEU A 164 7.38 -2.69 13.18
CA LEU A 164 8.24 -1.83 14.01
C LEU A 164 9.51 -1.40 13.26
N LEU A 165 10.14 -2.31 12.50
CA LEU A 165 11.31 -2.00 11.69
C LEU A 165 10.98 -0.98 10.59
N GLU A 166 9.84 -1.13 9.93
CA GLU A 166 9.39 -0.17 8.93
C GLU A 166 9.12 1.20 9.57
N ALA A 167 8.38 1.23 10.68
CA ALA A 167 8.12 2.46 11.41
C ALA A 167 9.43 3.13 11.88
N ALA A 168 10.41 2.36 12.36
CA ALA A 168 11.69 2.89 12.84
C ALA A 168 12.50 3.60 11.76
N ARG A 169 12.35 3.18 10.50
CA ARG A 169 12.99 3.84 9.34
C ARG A 169 12.30 5.14 8.94
N MET A 170 11.05 5.36 9.37
CA MET A 170 10.19 6.40 8.79
C MET A 170 9.61 7.39 9.80
N GLN A 171 9.51 7.01 11.07
CA GLN A 171 8.74 7.73 12.08
C GLN A 171 9.62 8.25 13.21
N MET A 172 9.11 9.27 13.91
CA MET A 172 9.80 9.80 15.08
C MET A 172 9.78 8.80 16.24
N PRO A 173 10.78 8.82 17.14
CA PRO A 173 10.83 7.93 18.30
C PRO A 173 9.56 7.97 19.18
N SER A 174 8.86 9.11 19.24
CA SER A 174 7.59 9.23 19.97
C SER A 174 6.49 8.33 19.40
N TYR A 175 6.39 8.25 18.07
CA TYR A 175 5.43 7.38 17.39
C TYR A 175 5.78 5.90 17.63
N LEU A 176 7.06 5.53 17.64
CA LEU A 176 7.49 4.15 17.90
C LEU A 176 7.05 3.65 19.27
N ARG A 177 7.13 4.49 20.31
CA ARG A 177 6.66 4.12 21.66
C ARG A 177 5.16 3.89 21.70
N ILE A 178 4.39 4.73 21.00
CA ILE A 178 2.94 4.59 20.90
C ILE A 178 2.61 3.30 20.14
N LEU A 179 3.22 3.09 18.98
CA LEU A 179 3.03 1.89 18.17
C LEU A 179 3.34 0.63 18.97
N PHE A 180 4.46 0.60 19.70
CA PHE A 180 4.81 -0.51 20.58
C PHE A 180 3.75 -0.77 21.65
N ALA A 181 3.27 0.27 22.34
CA ALA A 181 2.21 0.13 23.34
C ALA A 181 0.89 -0.41 22.74
N ILE A 182 0.56 0.00 21.52
CA ILE A 182 -0.63 -0.50 20.83
C ILE A 182 -0.45 -1.99 20.46
N ILE A 183 0.72 -2.39 19.95
CA ILE A 183 1.02 -3.80 19.65
C ILE A 183 0.91 -4.65 20.93
N CYS A 184 1.46 -4.20 22.06
CA CYS A 184 1.34 -4.94 23.33
C CYS A 184 -0.11 -5.00 23.87
N GLY A 185 -0.93 -3.97 23.62
CA GLY A 185 -2.28 -3.90 24.16
C GLY A 185 -3.35 -4.55 23.30
N PHE A 186 -3.13 -4.64 21.99
CA PHE A 186 -4.14 -5.07 21.01
C PHE A 186 -3.64 -6.12 20.02
N GLY A 187 -2.35 -6.47 20.05
CA GLY A 187 -1.81 -7.52 19.21
C GLY A 187 -2.31 -8.89 19.66
N GLU A 188 -2.68 -9.74 18.69
CA GLU A 188 -2.99 -11.14 18.96
C GLU A 188 -1.70 -11.84 19.38
N VAL A 189 -1.67 -12.42 20.59
CA VAL A 189 -0.54 -13.19 21.12
C VAL A 189 -0.84 -14.66 20.84
N GLU A 190 -0.23 -15.22 19.81
CA GLU A 190 -0.41 -16.65 19.50
C GLU A 190 0.39 -17.57 20.42
N ASN A 191 1.44 -17.05 21.08
CA ASN A 191 2.32 -17.84 21.95
C ASN A 191 2.19 -17.41 23.42
N ILE A 192 1.10 -17.80 24.08
CA ILE A 192 1.11 -17.87 25.55
C ILE A 192 1.73 -19.24 25.89
N PRO A 193 2.97 -19.32 26.38
CA PRO A 193 3.48 -20.59 26.86
C PRO A 193 2.56 -21.08 27.99
N ASP A 194 2.00 -22.28 27.82
CA ASP A 194 1.25 -22.95 28.89
C ASP A 194 2.12 -22.98 30.15
N LEU A 195 1.60 -22.38 31.23
CA LEU A 195 2.30 -22.24 32.51
C LEU A 195 2.12 -23.48 33.38
#